data_AF-Q2B5V5-F1
#
_entry.id   AF-Q2B5V5-F1
#
_cell.length_a   1.000
_cell.length_b   1.000
_cell.length_c   1.000
_cell.angle_alpha   90.00
_cell.angle_beta   90.00
_cell.angle_gamma   90.00
#
_symmetry.space_group_name_H-M   'P 1'
#
loop_
_entity.id
_entity.type
_entity.pdbx_description
1 polymer ?
#
loop_
_entity_poly.entity_id
_entity_poly.type
_entity_poly.pdbx_seq_one_letter_code
_entity_poly.pdbx_strand_id
1 'polypeptide(L)'
;MSGQIDIKPTILHLLGIDTRDDIDFGSDLFANDRQEFTVLRDGSFITKDYIYTRDTCYSKETAEPADAAACEPYIEKAKNELEYSDKIIYGDLLRFYEDSPYIKQKGDN
;
A
#
# COMPACT_ATOMS: atom_id res chain seq x y z
N MET A 1 -9.28 6.38 5.42
CA MET A 1 -8.96 6.40 3.98
C MET A 1 -8.42 5.06 3.56
N SER A 2 -8.79 4.62 2.36
CA SER A 2 -8.62 3.24 1.90
C SER A 2 -8.36 3.24 0.41
N GLY A 3 -7.52 2.32 -0.05
CA GLY A 3 -7.25 2.06 -1.46
C GLY A 3 -7.81 0.71 -1.91
N GLN A 4 -7.77 0.44 -3.22
CA GLN A 4 -8.17 -0.86 -3.75
C GLN A 4 -7.22 -2.00 -3.29
N ILE A 5 -5.95 -1.67 -3.03
CA ILE A 5 -4.95 -2.63 -2.55
C ILE A 5 -5.27 -3.18 -1.15
N ASP A 6 -6.10 -2.50 -0.37
CA ASP A 6 -6.51 -2.93 0.97
C ASP A 6 -7.55 -4.07 0.93
N ILE A 7 -8.17 -4.34 -0.22
CA ILE A 7 -9.26 -5.32 -0.34
C ILE A 7 -8.76 -6.75 -0.07
N LYS A 8 -7.60 -7.15 -0.63
CA LYS A 8 -7.06 -8.51 -0.48
C LYS A 8 -6.80 -8.87 0.99
N PRO A 9 -5.97 -8.13 1.76
CA PRO A 9 -5.72 -8.45 3.16
C PRO A 9 -7.00 -8.39 4.00
N THR A 10 -7.91 -7.45 3.71
CA THR A 10 -9.20 -7.35 4.42
C THR A 10 -10.06 -8.59 4.24
N ILE A 11 -10.25 -9.06 3.00
CA ILE A 11 -11.06 -10.25 2.74
C ILE A 11 -10.43 -11.50 3.36
N LEU A 12 -9.11 -11.66 3.25
CA LEU A 12 -8.41 -12.81 3.81
C LEU A 12 -8.54 -12.87 5.34
N HIS A 13 -8.39 -11.74 6.04
CA HIS A 13 -8.61 -11.68 7.49
C HIS A 13 -10.07 -11.94 7.89
N LEU A 14 -11.06 -11.44 7.14
CA LEU A 14 -12.48 -11.76 7.37
C LEU A 14 -12.76 -13.27 7.22
N LEU A 15 -12.02 -13.96 6.36
CA LEU A 15 -12.09 -15.41 6.17
C LEU A 15 -11.25 -16.19 7.20
N GLY A 16 -10.57 -15.51 8.12
CA GLY A 16 -9.71 -16.14 9.13
C GLY A 16 -8.39 -16.69 8.57
N ILE A 17 -7.96 -16.21 7.40
CA ILE A 17 -6.70 -16.60 6.76
C ILE A 17 -5.61 -15.63 7.20
N ASP A 18 -4.50 -16.16 7.71
CA ASP A 18 -3.32 -15.40 8.08
C ASP A 18 -2.54 -14.96 6.84
N THR A 19 -2.17 -13.67 6.78
CA THR A 19 -1.46 -13.06 5.65
C THR A 19 -0.07 -12.54 6.01
N ARG A 20 0.47 -12.90 7.19
CA ARG A 20 1.79 -12.41 7.65
C ARG A 20 2.95 -12.73 6.70
N ASP A 21 2.85 -13.83 5.96
CA ASP A 21 3.87 -14.27 5.01
C ASP A 21 3.56 -13.82 3.56
N ASP A 22 2.50 -13.04 3.34
CA ASP A 22 2.18 -12.49 2.03
C ASP A 22 2.98 -11.21 1.75
N ILE A 23 3.40 -11.04 0.49
CA ILE A 23 3.93 -9.76 0.01
C ILE A 23 2.74 -8.87 -0.37
N ASP A 24 2.38 -7.97 0.53
CA ASP A 24 1.29 -7.00 0.33
C ASP A 24 1.72 -5.56 0.61
N PHE A 25 1.16 -4.65 -0.17
CA PHE A 25 1.29 -3.20 0.02
C PHE A 25 0.05 -2.58 0.68
N GLY A 26 -1.08 -3.29 0.62
CA GLY A 26 -2.31 -2.89 1.29
C GLY A 26 -2.35 -3.35 2.74
N SER A 27 -3.34 -2.85 3.46
CA SER A 27 -3.57 -3.18 4.87
C SER A 27 -5.03 -3.55 5.11
N ASP A 28 -5.29 -4.42 6.07
CA ASP A 28 -6.66 -4.74 6.48
C ASP A 28 -7.39 -3.49 6.96
N LEU A 29 -8.55 -3.21 6.37
CA LEU A 29 -9.37 -2.04 6.66
C LEU A 29 -9.89 -2.01 8.09
N PHE A 30 -10.03 -3.17 8.74
CA PHE A 30 -10.54 -3.29 10.11
C PHE A 30 -9.43 -3.43 11.16
N ALA A 31 -8.16 -3.38 10.76
CA ALA A 31 -7.03 -3.37 11.70
C ALA A 31 -7.01 -2.06 12.52
N ASN A 32 -6.75 -2.18 13.82
CA ASN A 32 -6.77 -1.04 14.76
C ASN A 32 -5.60 -0.07 14.56
N ASP A 33 -4.49 -0.54 14.01
CA ASP A 33 -3.23 0.20 13.81
C ASP A 33 -2.98 0.57 12.33
N ARG A 34 -4.05 0.61 11.51
CA ARG A 34 -3.93 0.97 10.10
C ARG A 34 -3.41 2.39 9.91
N GLN A 35 -2.35 2.53 9.11
CA GLN A 35 -1.89 3.85 8.69
C GLN A 35 -2.90 4.48 7.73
N GLU A 36 -3.39 5.68 8.04
CA GLU A 36 -4.24 6.47 7.14
C GLU A 36 -3.41 7.10 6.02
N PHE A 37 -2.98 6.27 5.09
CA PHE A 37 -2.18 6.64 3.93
C PHE A 37 -2.68 5.88 2.70
N THR A 38 -2.78 6.56 1.57
CA THR A 38 -3.17 5.94 0.30
C THR A 38 -2.37 6.58 -0.83
N VAL A 39 -1.56 5.79 -1.52
CA VAL A 39 -0.83 6.20 -2.72
C VAL A 39 -1.65 5.92 -3.98
N LEU A 40 -1.56 6.82 -4.95
CA LEU A 40 -2.15 6.68 -6.28
C LEU A 40 -1.05 6.35 -7.30
N ARG A 41 -1.44 5.81 -8.45
CA ARG A 41 -0.48 5.30 -9.43
C ARG A 41 0.44 6.37 -10.03
N ASP A 42 0.00 7.62 -10.06
CA ASP A 42 0.80 8.76 -10.55
C ASP A 42 1.78 9.31 -9.51
N GLY A 43 1.87 8.68 -8.32
CA GLY A 43 2.74 9.13 -7.23
C GLY A 43 2.09 10.18 -6.32
N SER A 44 0.88 10.66 -6.64
CA SER A 44 0.09 11.43 -5.68
C SER A 44 -0.31 10.56 -4.50
N PHE A 45 -0.54 11.18 -3.34
CA PHE A 45 -0.94 10.45 -2.16
C PHE A 45 -1.84 11.27 -1.25
N ILE A 46 -2.57 10.54 -0.41
CA ILE A 46 -3.53 11.09 0.53
C ILE A 46 -3.17 10.55 1.91
N THR A 47 -3.04 11.46 2.87
CA THR A 47 -2.83 11.16 4.30
C THR A 47 -4.09 11.53 5.08
N LYS A 48 -4.07 11.32 6.39
CA LYS A 48 -5.14 11.76 7.31
C LYS A 48 -5.59 13.20 7.05
N ASP A 49 -4.63 14.12 6.99
CA ASP A 49 -4.87 15.57 7.04
C ASP A 49 -4.46 16.30 5.75
N TYR A 50 -3.69 15.66 4.87
CA TYR A 50 -3.11 16.30 3.67
C TYR A 50 -3.26 15.47 2.40
N ILE A 51 -3.31 16.15 1.26
CA ILE A 51 -3.26 15.58 -0.10
C ILE A 51 -2.04 16.14 -0.82
N TYR A 52 -1.20 15.28 -1.38
CA TYR A 52 -0.09 15.68 -2.25
C TYR A 52 -0.40 15.31 -3.69
N THR A 53 -0.41 16.29 -4.59
CA THR A 53 -0.62 16.06 -6.03
C THR A 53 0.02 17.18 -6.83
N ARG A 54 0.56 16.86 -8.01
CA ARG A 54 1.22 17.83 -8.91
C ARG A 54 2.24 18.71 -8.18
N ASP A 55 3.09 18.08 -7.38
CA ASP A 55 4.15 18.73 -6.59
C ASP A 55 3.68 19.79 -5.60
N THR A 56 2.41 19.72 -5.18
CA THR A 56 1.83 20.64 -4.20
C THR A 56 1.15 19.86 -3.07
N CYS A 57 1.40 20.29 -1.84
CA CYS A 57 0.73 19.78 -0.64
C CYS A 57 -0.51 20.65 -0.36
N TYR A 58 -1.64 20.02 -0.08
CA TYR A 58 -2.90 20.69 0.24
C TYR A 58 -3.44 20.20 1.57
N SER A 59 -4.01 21.11 2.36
CA SER A 59 -4.83 20.72 3.52
C SER A 59 -6.11 20.06 3.03
N LYS A 60 -6.42 18.90 3.58
CA LYS A 60 -7.66 18.19 3.25
C LYS A 60 -8.90 18.88 3.82
N GLU A 61 -8.75 19.60 4.94
CA GLU A 61 -9.85 20.32 5.58
C GLU A 61 -10.25 21.56 4.79
N THR A 62 -9.27 22.35 4.34
CA THR A 62 -9.52 23.65 3.70
C THR A 62 -9.44 23.62 2.18
N ALA A 63 -8.85 22.57 1.60
CA ALA A 63 -8.49 22.46 0.19
C ALA A 63 -7.48 23.51 -0.31
N GLU A 64 -6.86 24.26 0.60
CA GLU A 64 -5.84 25.27 0.28
C GLU A 64 -4.43 24.68 0.34
N PRO A 65 -3.45 25.28 -0.38
CA PRO A 65 -2.05 24.89 -0.27
C PRO A 65 -1.56 24.94 1.17
N ALA A 66 -0.91 23.86 1.60
CA ALA A 66 -0.26 23.74 2.90
C ALA A 66 1.27 23.84 2.72
N ASP A 67 2.00 23.89 3.84
CA ASP A 67 3.45 23.78 3.83
C ASP A 67 3.86 22.43 3.22
N ALA A 68 4.82 22.44 2.29
CA ALA A 68 5.36 21.24 1.66
C ALA A 68 5.94 20.25 2.70
N ALA A 69 6.47 20.76 3.81
CA ALA A 69 7.01 19.97 4.91
C ALA A 69 5.97 19.02 5.54
N ALA A 70 4.66 19.30 5.40
CA ALA A 70 3.60 18.43 5.90
C ALA A 70 3.47 17.13 5.08
N CYS A 71 3.79 17.19 3.79
CA CYS A 71 3.73 16.05 2.88
C CYS A 71 5.08 15.34 2.72
N GLU A 72 6.19 16.05 2.94
CA GLU A 72 7.57 15.56 2.74
C GLU A 72 7.87 14.18 3.37
N PRO A 73 7.44 13.87 4.60
CA PRO A 73 7.70 12.56 5.22
C PRO A 73 7.08 11.37 4.48
N TYR A 74 6.06 11.61 3.64
CA TYR A 74 5.31 10.58 2.95
C TYR A 74 5.72 10.40 1.49
N ILE A 75 6.50 11.33 0.92
CA ILE A 75 6.93 11.30 -0.48
C ILE A 75 7.75 10.03 -0.77
N GLU A 76 8.79 9.78 0.05
CA GLU A 76 9.63 8.59 -0.13
C GLU A 76 8.84 7.30 0.11
N LYS A 77 7.85 7.31 1.01
CA LYS A 77 6.96 6.17 1.21
C LYS A 77 6.14 5.87 -0.05
N ALA A 78 5.48 6.89 -0.61
CA ALA A 78 4.68 6.77 -1.84
C ALA A 78 5.52 6.21 -2.99
N LYS A 79 6.73 6.76 -3.16
CA LYS A 79 7.68 6.32 -4.18
C LYS A 79 8.09 4.87 -3.99
N ASN A 80 8.47 4.48 -2.77
CA ASN A 80 8.92 3.12 -2.49
C ASN A 80 7.82 2.08 -2.69
N GLU A 81 6.58 2.34 -2.27
CA GLU A 81 5.46 1.41 -2.49
C GLU A 81 5.24 1.12 -3.98
N LEU A 82 5.25 2.16 -4.82
CA LEU A 82 5.10 2.01 -6.26
C LEU A 82 6.32 1.35 -6.90
N GLU A 83 7.54 1.74 -6.53
CA GLU A 83 8.78 1.20 -7.07
C GLU A 83 8.95 -0.29 -6.74
N TYR A 84 8.62 -0.68 -5.50
CA TYR A 84 8.67 -2.09 -5.09
C TYR A 84 7.60 -2.92 -5.79
N SER A 85 6.38 -2.40 -5.94
CA SER A 85 5.34 -3.05 -6.74
C SER A 85 5.81 -3.29 -8.18
N ASP A 86 6.41 -2.27 -8.80
CA ASP A 86 6.94 -2.36 -10.16
C ASP A 86 8.10 -3.36 -10.28
N LYS A 87 9.02 -3.40 -9.30
CA LYS A 87 10.10 -4.40 -9.27
C LYS A 87 9.57 -5.82 -9.19
N ILE A 88 8.55 -6.07 -8.37
CA ILE A 88 7.95 -7.41 -8.25
C ILE A 88 7.36 -7.86 -9.59
N ILE A 89 6.60 -6.98 -10.24
CA ILE A 89 5.93 -7.29 -11.51
C ILE A 89 6.92 -7.40 -12.66
N TYR A 90 7.74 -6.38 -12.90
CA TYR A 90 8.66 -6.36 -14.04
C TYR A 90 9.86 -7.30 -13.86
N GLY A 91 10.27 -7.57 -12.62
CA GLY A 91 11.30 -8.56 -12.31
C GLY A 91 10.77 -9.99 -12.24
N ASP A 92 9.44 -10.17 -12.25
CA ASP A 92 8.79 -11.47 -12.04
C ASP A 92 9.39 -12.18 -10.81
N LEU A 93 9.42 -11.43 -9.70
CA LEU A 93 10.18 -11.79 -8.49
C LEU A 93 9.47 -12.85 -7.64
N LEU A 94 8.14 -12.98 -7.76
CA LEU A 94 7.38 -13.97 -7.00
C LEU A 94 7.78 -15.42 -7.36
N ARG A 95 8.40 -15.66 -8.52
CA ARG A 95 8.98 -16.97 -8.88
C ARG A 95 10.05 -17.46 -7.90
N PHE A 96 10.70 -16.53 -7.21
CA PHE A 96 11.82 -16.83 -6.31
C PHE A 96 11.40 -16.76 -4.83
N TYR A 97 10.11 -16.56 -4.55
CA TYR A 97 9.58 -16.50 -3.20
C TYR A 97 9.13 -17.89 -2.73
N GLU A 98 10.10 -18.70 -2.27
CA GLU A 98 9.89 -20.11 -1.88
C GLU A 98 8.96 -20.29 -0.68
N ASP A 99 8.88 -19.29 0.20
CA ASP A 99 8.04 -19.32 1.40
C ASP A 99 6.57 -18.94 1.12
N SER A 100 6.19 -18.71 -0.14
CA SER A 100 4.80 -18.41 -0.49
C SER A 100 3.86 -19.55 -0.04
N PRO A 101 2.81 -19.24 0.75
CA PRO A 101 1.82 -20.24 1.17
C PRO A 101 1.06 -20.83 -0.02
N TYR A 102 1.06 -20.16 -1.17
CA TYR A 102 0.37 -20.58 -2.40
C TYR A 102 1.20 -21.53 -3.28
N ILE A 103 2.53 -21.54 -3.15
CA ILE A 103 3.41 -22.40 -3.96
C ILE A 103 3.54 -23.80 -3.33
N LYS A 104 3.45 -23.92 -1.99
CA LYS A 104 3.53 -25.20 -1.27
C LYS A 104 2.38 -26.17 -1.58
N GLN A 105 1.27 -25.73 -2.20
CA GLN A 105 0.15 -26.61 -2.56
C GLN A 105 0.36 -27.42 -3.84
N LYS A 106 1.43 -27.17 -4.62
CA LYS A 106 1.65 -27.85 -5.92
C LYS A 106 2.45 -29.16 -5.81
N GLY A 107 2.63 -29.71 -4.59
CA GLY A 107 3.56 -30.81 -4.31
C GLY A 107 2.97 -32.19 -3.95
N ASP A 108 1.65 -32.35 -3.88
CA ASP A 108 1.02 -33.66 -3.62
C ASP A 108 0.13 -34.09 -4.80
N ASN A 109 0.73 -34.84 -5.73
CA ASN A 109 0.08 -35.80 -6.63
C ASN A 109 1.13 -36.76 -7.23
#